data_AF-A0A948EYU7-F1
#
_entry.id   AF-A0A948EYU7-F1
#
_cell.length_a   1.000
_cell.length_b   1.000
_cell.length_c   1.000
_cell.angle_alpha   90.00
_cell.angle_beta   90.00
_cell.angle_gamma   90.00
#
_symmetry.space_group_name_H-M   'P 1'
#
loop_
_entity.id
_entity.type
_entity.pdbx_description
1 polymer ?
#
loop_
_entity_poly.entity_id
_entity_poly.type
_entity_poly.pdbx_seq_one_letter_code
_entity_poly.pdbx_strand_id
1 'polypeptide(L)'
;MKRQSSYRFVVTIAVLFVAAGLAPAVSPQGEKVKVPRAPVAGVRAEIPAARAVMLSDLRRAKCEGDAAAAARLHDRLGWTDASAPAIPSHIAPEVVIRDDRPRDPLKWGGDVLVSQPDWSSGYQAMACRSDGTFYVVVDDLNANFLDLYDSADGGATWNYLYSLSSSLGDLYFPSLAIGEGLHDRLLIAYEQARNMPNSSLVVYWQDLDTFLNGTVVVDTYPDHILGHPKICVDSPE
;
A
#
# COMPACT_ATOMS: atom_id res chain seq x y z
N MET A 1 8.65 38.17 4.01
CA MET A 1 9.09 36.85 4.51
C MET A 1 7.94 35.87 4.37
N LYS A 2 7.95 34.98 3.38
CA LYS A 2 6.96 33.89 3.28
C LYS A 2 7.34 32.83 4.31
N ARG A 3 6.44 32.53 5.25
CA ARG A 3 6.62 31.41 6.18
C ARG A 3 6.44 30.12 5.39
N GLN A 4 7.48 29.29 5.36
CA GLN A 4 7.42 27.94 4.82
C GLN A 4 6.65 27.09 5.86
N SER A 5 5.39 26.79 5.59
CA SER A 5 4.59 25.90 6.43
C SER A 5 4.94 24.47 6.03
N SER A 6 5.52 23.70 6.96
CA SER A 6 5.76 22.28 6.82
C SER A 6 4.46 21.53 7.13
N TYR A 7 3.84 20.92 6.12
CA TYR A 7 2.64 20.10 6.29
C TYR A 7 3.03 18.62 6.54
N ARG A 8 2.22 17.93 7.33
CA ARG A 8 2.45 16.55 7.77
C ARG A 8 1.32 15.65 7.28
N PHE A 9 1.65 14.48 6.75
CA PHE A 9 0.69 13.47 6.29
C PHE A 9 0.52 12.37 7.33
N VAL A 10 -0.73 11.96 7.60
CA VAL A 10 -1.04 10.78 8.41
C VAL A 10 -1.62 9.71 7.50
N VAL A 11 -0.83 8.68 7.25
CA VAL A 11 -1.28 7.47 6.55
C VAL A 11 -2.08 6.63 7.55
N THR A 12 -3.39 6.52 7.35
CA THR A 12 -4.21 5.58 8.11
C THR A 12 -4.20 4.25 7.38
N ILE A 13 -3.40 3.31 7.88
CA ILE A 13 -3.36 1.96 7.32
C ILE A 13 -4.45 1.14 8.00
N ALA A 14 -5.55 0.87 7.29
CA ALA A 14 -6.56 -0.06 7.74
C ALA A 14 -6.09 -1.49 7.38
N VAL A 15 -5.48 -2.17 8.34
CA VAL A 15 -5.16 -3.60 8.20
C VAL A 15 -6.46 -4.39 8.33
N LEU A 16 -7.06 -4.77 7.20
CA LEU A 16 -8.20 -5.67 7.18
C LEU A 16 -7.69 -7.11 7.23
N PHE A 17 -7.91 -7.80 8.35
CA PHE A 17 -7.60 -9.22 8.46
C PHE A 17 -8.58 -10.04 7.63
N VAL A 18 -8.18 -10.43 6.43
CA VAL A 18 -8.87 -11.48 5.67
C VAL A 18 -8.26 -12.80 6.10
N ALA A 19 -9.03 -13.61 6.84
CA ALA A 19 -8.61 -14.97 7.15
C ALA A 19 -8.51 -15.76 5.83
N ALA A 20 -7.30 -15.98 5.34
CA ALA A 20 -7.05 -16.83 4.19
C ALA A 20 -7.49 -18.27 4.53
N GLY A 21 -8.53 -18.75 3.85
CA GLY A 21 -8.83 -20.17 3.83
C GLY A 21 -7.73 -20.87 3.06
N LEU A 22 -6.93 -21.69 3.74
CA LEU A 22 -6.00 -22.61 3.08
C LEU A 22 -6.76 -23.41 2.03
N ALA A 23 -6.35 -23.32 0.77
CA ALA A 23 -6.81 -24.24 -0.26
C ALA A 23 -6.36 -25.66 0.14
N PRO A 24 -7.27 -26.62 0.33
CA PRO A 24 -6.86 -27.96 0.74
C PRO A 24 -6.19 -28.68 -0.42
N ALA A 25 -5.10 -29.38 -0.11
CA ALA A 25 -4.58 -30.44 -0.95
C ALA A 25 -5.70 -31.44 -1.27
N VAL A 26 -5.77 -31.87 -2.53
CA VAL A 26 -6.73 -32.85 -3.02
C VAL A 26 -6.50 -34.17 -2.26
N SER A 27 -7.38 -34.45 -1.30
CA SER A 27 -7.50 -35.71 -0.57
C SER A 27 -8.79 -36.40 -1.03
N PRO A 28 -8.84 -37.76 -1.10
CA PRO A 28 -9.98 -38.47 -1.65
C PRO A 28 -11.23 -38.22 -0.80
N GLN A 29 -12.38 -38.15 -1.47
CA GLN A 29 -13.71 -37.80 -0.95
C GLN A 29 -14.04 -38.48 0.39
N GLY A 30 -13.73 -37.76 1.48
CA GLY A 30 -14.26 -37.99 2.81
C GLY A 30 -15.47 -37.10 3.05
N GLU A 31 -16.47 -37.66 3.72
CA GLU A 31 -17.73 -37.04 4.11
C GLU A 31 -17.54 -35.64 4.73
N LYS A 32 -18.26 -34.65 4.19
CA LYS A 32 -18.20 -33.24 4.64
C LYS A 32 -18.85 -33.10 6.00
N VAL A 33 -18.07 -33.26 7.07
CA VAL A 33 -18.49 -32.86 8.42
C VAL A 33 -18.53 -31.33 8.49
N LYS A 34 -19.74 -30.77 8.59
CA LYS A 34 -19.96 -29.36 8.92
C LYS A 34 -19.46 -29.13 10.35
N VAL A 35 -18.24 -28.60 10.50
CA VAL A 35 -17.78 -28.09 11.79
C VAL A 35 -18.53 -26.76 12.03
N PRO A 36 -19.36 -26.64 13.08
CA PRO A 36 -19.98 -25.37 13.42
C PRO A 36 -18.87 -24.40 13.86
N ARG A 37 -18.64 -23.37 13.05
CA ARG A 37 -17.70 -22.29 13.40
C ARG A 37 -18.41 -21.41 14.43
N ALA A 38 -18.03 -21.53 15.71
CA ALA A 38 -18.50 -20.62 16.73
C ALA A 38 -18.11 -19.18 16.36
N PRO A 39 -19.02 -18.19 16.48
CA PRO A 39 -18.68 -16.80 16.26
C PRO A 39 -17.59 -16.41 17.26
N VAL A 40 -16.41 -16.04 16.74
CA VAL A 40 -15.37 -15.42 17.55
C VAL A 40 -15.91 -14.06 17.96
N ALA A 41 -16.27 -13.90 19.24
CA ALA A 41 -16.67 -12.64 19.81
C ALA A 41 -15.45 -11.69 19.77
N GLY A 42 -15.32 -10.93 18.69
CA GLY A 42 -14.31 -9.90 18.58
C GLY A 42 -14.50 -8.90 19.70
N VAL A 43 -13.50 -8.76 20.57
CA VAL A 43 -13.46 -7.71 21.59
C VAL A 43 -13.35 -6.38 20.85
N ARG A 44 -14.50 -5.76 20.58
CA ARG A 44 -14.55 -4.42 20.01
C ARG A 44 -14.18 -3.47 21.14
N ALA A 45 -12.91 -3.06 21.20
CA ALA A 45 -12.49 -2.05 22.14
C ALA A 45 -13.38 -0.81 21.95
N GLU A 46 -14.17 -0.45 22.95
CA GLU A 46 -14.98 0.76 22.91
C GLU A 46 -14.04 1.95 22.84
N ILE A 47 -14.09 2.68 21.73
CA ILE A 47 -13.39 3.96 21.61
C ILE A 47 -14.10 4.92 22.56
N PRO A 48 -13.40 5.54 23.55
CA PRO A 48 -14.03 6.49 24.46
C PRO A 48 -14.76 7.59 23.67
N ALA A 49 -15.98 7.96 24.07
CA ALA A 49 -16.83 8.90 23.33
C ALA A 49 -16.12 10.22 23.01
N ALA A 50 -15.27 10.72 23.92
CA ALA A 50 -14.45 11.91 23.70
C ALA A 50 -13.49 11.77 22.50
N ARG A 51 -12.93 10.58 22.29
CA ARG A 51 -12.05 10.28 21.15
C ARG A 51 -12.83 10.21 19.85
N ALA A 52 -14.05 9.67 19.86
CA ALA A 52 -14.93 9.65 18.68
C ALA A 52 -15.29 11.08 18.22
N VAL A 53 -15.57 12.00 19.15
CA VAL A 53 -15.80 13.42 18.83
C VAL A 53 -14.55 14.05 18.21
N MET A 54 -13.37 13.83 18.79
CA MET A 54 -12.11 14.37 18.23
C MET A 54 -11.82 13.84 16.81
N LEU A 55 -12.12 12.57 16.52
CA LEU A 55 -12.00 12.02 15.17
C LEU A 55 -12.99 12.64 14.19
N SER A 56 -14.22 12.90 14.63
CA SER A 56 -15.23 13.59 13.81
C SER A 56 -14.82 15.04 13.52
N ASP A 57 -14.32 15.77 14.53
CA ASP A 57 -13.83 17.13 14.37
C ASP A 57 -12.61 17.19 13.45
N LEU A 58 -11.73 16.17 13.52
CA LEU A 58 -10.55 16.09 12.66
C LEU A 58 -10.96 15.89 11.20
N ARG A 59 -11.92 15.01 10.94
CA ARG A 59 -12.47 14.83 9.58
C ARG A 59 -13.08 16.12 9.05
N ARG A 60 -13.87 16.83 9.86
CA ARG A 60 -14.45 18.11 9.46
C ARG A 60 -13.36 19.14 9.14
N ALA A 61 -12.37 19.31 10.02
CA ALA A 61 -11.26 20.24 9.80
C ALA A 61 -10.47 19.91 8.52
N LYS A 62 -10.27 18.62 8.24
CA LYS A 62 -9.67 18.14 6.99
C LYS A 62 -10.51 18.52 5.77
N CYS A 63 -11.81 18.22 5.77
CA CYS A 63 -12.72 18.56 4.66
C CYS A 63 -12.89 20.08 4.45
N GLU A 64 -12.65 20.90 5.48
CA GLU A 64 -12.70 22.36 5.39
C GLU A 64 -11.35 22.99 5.02
N GLY A 65 -10.29 22.19 4.87
CA GLY A 65 -8.93 22.68 4.63
C GLY A 65 -8.32 23.45 5.82
N ASP A 66 -8.89 23.36 7.03
CA ASP A 66 -8.35 24.00 8.24
C ASP A 66 -7.19 23.17 8.81
N ALA A 67 -6.03 23.32 8.17
CA ALA A 67 -4.79 22.66 8.55
C ALA A 67 -4.38 22.93 10.01
N ALA A 68 -4.69 24.12 10.54
CA ALA A 68 -4.33 24.47 11.91
C ALA A 68 -5.21 23.73 12.93
N ALA A 69 -6.52 23.59 12.66
CA ALA A 69 -7.41 22.77 13.48
C ALA A 69 -7.05 21.29 13.39
N ALA A 70 -6.77 20.78 12.19
CA ALA A 70 -6.33 19.39 12.00
C ALA A 70 -5.07 19.08 12.82
N ALA A 71 -4.04 19.94 12.75
CA ALA A 71 -2.81 19.77 13.53
C ALA A 71 -3.07 19.72 15.05
N ARG A 72 -3.87 20.65 15.59
CA ARG A 72 -4.23 20.65 17.03
C ARG A 72 -4.98 19.38 17.44
N LEU A 73 -5.83 18.84 16.57
CA LEU A 73 -6.58 17.61 16.83
C LEU A 73 -5.68 16.37 16.76
N HIS A 74 -4.70 16.33 15.85
CA HIS A 74 -3.63 15.33 15.85
C HIS A 74 -2.87 15.29 17.17
N ASP A 75 -2.46 16.47 17.67
CA ASP A 75 -1.76 16.58 18.96
C ASP A 75 -2.61 16.04 20.12
N ARG A 76 -3.89 16.42 20.17
CA ARG A 76 -4.82 15.97 21.22
C ARG A 76 -5.14 14.49 21.15
N LEU A 77 -5.11 13.89 19.97
CA LEU A 77 -5.30 12.46 19.78
C LEU A 77 -4.06 11.64 20.19
N GLY A 78 -2.96 12.29 20.58
CA GLY A 78 -1.68 11.64 20.86
C GLY A 78 -1.06 11.04 19.60
N TRP A 79 -1.40 11.58 18.43
CA TRP A 79 -0.83 11.20 17.14
C TRP A 79 0.38 12.07 16.78
N THR A 80 0.97 12.73 17.77
CA THR A 80 2.23 13.47 17.62
C THR A 80 3.41 12.51 17.49
N ASP A 81 4.44 12.95 16.77
CA ASP A 81 5.70 12.21 16.51
C ASP A 81 6.49 11.78 17.77
N ALA A 82 5.97 12.07 18.97
CA ALA A 82 6.56 11.64 20.21
C ALA A 82 6.38 10.12 20.35
N SER A 83 7.36 9.38 19.85
CA SER A 83 7.44 7.92 19.76
C SER A 83 6.66 7.26 18.62
N ALA A 84 6.81 7.77 17.39
CA ALA A 84 6.97 6.78 16.32
C ALA A 84 8.12 5.88 16.78
N PRO A 85 7.90 4.57 17.02
CA PRO A 85 9.00 3.69 17.41
C PRO A 85 10.11 3.92 16.39
N ALA A 86 11.36 4.01 16.84
CA ALA A 86 12.48 4.05 15.91
C ALA A 86 12.28 2.88 14.97
N ILE A 87 11.88 3.17 13.73
CA ILE A 87 11.60 2.15 12.73
C ILE A 87 12.91 1.37 12.69
N PRO A 88 12.91 0.06 13.00
CA PRO A 88 14.13 -0.71 12.85
C PRO A 88 14.65 -0.40 11.47
N SER A 89 15.97 -0.18 11.34
CA SER A 89 16.60 0.07 10.05
C SER A 89 16.38 -1.15 9.14
N HIS A 90 15.19 -1.26 8.57
CA HIS A 90 14.86 -2.22 7.55
C HIS A 90 15.53 -1.71 6.29
N ILE A 91 16.23 -2.61 5.62
CA ILE A 91 16.88 -2.32 4.35
C ILE A 91 15.76 -1.90 3.40
N ALA A 92 15.77 -0.63 2.98
CA ALA A 92 14.80 -0.13 2.02
C ALA A 92 14.87 -1.01 0.75
N PRO A 93 13.73 -1.29 0.10
CA PRO A 93 13.72 -2.01 -1.14
C PRO A 93 14.57 -1.27 -2.16
N GLU A 94 15.30 -2.03 -2.97
CA GLU A 94 16.11 -1.45 -4.02
C GLU A 94 15.22 -1.13 -5.22
N VAL A 95 15.42 0.08 -5.76
CA VAL A 95 14.81 0.48 -7.03
C VAL A 95 15.73 -0.04 -8.13
N VAL A 96 15.21 -0.95 -8.96
CA VAL A 96 15.97 -1.60 -10.03
C VAL A 96 15.38 -1.21 -11.38
N ILE A 97 16.26 -0.84 -12.32
CA ILE A 97 15.90 -0.66 -13.72
C ILE A 97 16.29 -1.93 -14.48
N ARG A 98 15.31 -2.60 -15.08
CA ARG A 98 15.52 -3.73 -15.98
C ARG A 98 15.62 -3.24 -17.43
N ASP A 99 16.71 -3.61 -18.11
CA ASP A 99 17.15 -3.06 -19.42
C ASP A 99 16.74 -3.93 -20.63
N ASP A 100 16.17 -5.11 -20.41
CA ASP A 100 15.86 -6.13 -21.44
C ASP A 100 14.54 -5.91 -22.21
N ARG A 101 14.07 -4.66 -22.31
CA ARG A 101 12.71 -4.33 -22.80
C ARG A 101 12.54 -4.38 -24.33
N PRO A 102 11.52 -5.08 -24.85
CA PRO A 102 10.84 -4.71 -26.09
C PRO A 102 10.08 -3.39 -25.92
N ARG A 103 10.23 -2.44 -26.85
CA ARG A 103 9.64 -1.09 -26.76
C ARG A 103 8.22 -0.95 -27.33
N ASP A 104 7.70 -1.98 -27.99
CA ASP A 104 6.44 -1.85 -28.74
C ASP A 104 5.28 -2.50 -27.98
N PRO A 105 4.26 -1.73 -27.56
CA PRO A 105 3.10 -2.28 -26.87
C PRO A 105 2.29 -3.17 -27.82
N LEU A 106 2.15 -4.45 -27.46
CA LEU A 106 1.24 -5.38 -28.12
C LEU A 106 -0.21 -4.97 -27.78
N LYS A 107 -0.96 -4.54 -28.80
CA LYS A 107 -2.40 -4.24 -28.67
C LYS A 107 -3.22 -5.44 -29.11
N TRP A 108 -4.10 -5.93 -28.24
CA TRP A 108 -5.10 -6.94 -28.59
C TRP A 108 -6.48 -6.28 -28.67
N GLY A 109 -6.98 -6.00 -29.86
CA GLY A 109 -8.40 -5.68 -30.06
C GLY A 109 -8.95 -4.43 -29.35
N GLY A 110 -8.10 -3.45 -29.01
CA GLY A 110 -8.48 -2.24 -28.24
C GLY A 110 -7.97 -2.25 -26.81
N ASP A 111 -7.59 -3.42 -26.28
CA ASP A 111 -6.92 -3.56 -25.00
C ASP A 111 -5.44 -3.19 -25.14
N VAL A 112 -4.90 -2.51 -24.13
CA VAL A 112 -3.49 -2.12 -24.05
C VAL A 112 -2.82 -2.99 -22.99
N LEU A 113 -1.79 -3.71 -23.40
CA LEU A 113 -0.93 -4.44 -22.47
C LEU A 113 -0.15 -3.44 -21.60
N VAL A 114 -0.27 -3.57 -20.27
CA VAL A 114 0.41 -2.69 -19.29
C VAL A 114 1.80 -3.20 -18.95
N SER A 115 1.93 -4.51 -18.70
CA SER A 115 3.18 -5.15 -18.27
C SER A 115 4.00 -5.68 -19.44
N GLN A 116 5.28 -5.96 -19.19
CA GLN A 116 6.11 -6.64 -20.18
C GLN A 116 5.53 -8.03 -20.52
N PRO A 117 5.42 -8.39 -21.82
CA PRO A 117 4.71 -9.60 -22.26
C PRO A 117 5.41 -10.91 -21.87
N ASP A 118 6.72 -10.88 -21.60
CA ASP A 118 7.55 -12.01 -21.23
C ASP A 118 7.64 -12.24 -19.72
N TRP A 119 7.19 -11.28 -18.91
CA TRP A 119 7.12 -11.42 -17.46
C TRP A 119 5.72 -11.85 -17.06
N SER A 120 5.62 -13.02 -16.42
CA SER A 120 4.35 -13.48 -15.89
C SER A 120 3.96 -12.55 -14.74
N SER A 121 3.00 -11.65 -14.96
CA SER A 121 2.56 -10.71 -13.92
C SER A 121 1.28 -11.18 -13.23
N GLY A 122 1.14 -10.85 -11.95
CA GLY A 122 -0.05 -11.12 -11.14
C GLY A 122 -0.34 -10.00 -10.14
N TYR A 123 -1.46 -10.18 -9.41
CA TYR A 123 -1.82 -9.37 -8.24
C TYR A 123 -1.70 -7.85 -8.43
N GLN A 124 -2.18 -7.35 -9.58
CA GLN A 124 -2.07 -5.95 -9.96
C GLN A 124 -2.86 -5.02 -9.03
N ALA A 125 -2.33 -3.82 -8.83
CA ALA A 125 -3.03 -2.69 -8.25
C ALA A 125 -2.83 -1.43 -9.10
N MET A 126 -3.85 -0.56 -9.14
CA MET A 126 -3.87 0.65 -9.95
C MET A 126 -4.37 1.82 -9.12
N ALA A 127 -3.81 3.01 -9.35
CA ALA A 127 -4.29 4.28 -8.83
C ALA A 127 -4.18 5.36 -9.92
N CYS A 128 -5.01 6.39 -9.80
CA CYS A 128 -5.03 7.53 -10.72
C CYS A 128 -4.80 8.80 -9.90
N ARG A 129 -3.95 9.69 -10.40
CA ARG A 129 -3.75 11.05 -9.90
C ARG A 129 -4.83 11.98 -10.46
N SER A 130 -5.09 13.11 -9.82
CA SER A 130 -6.10 14.09 -10.24
C SER A 130 -5.86 14.67 -11.65
N ASP A 131 -4.62 14.67 -12.12
CA ASP A 131 -4.25 15.11 -13.47
C ASP A 131 -4.50 14.07 -14.57
N GLY A 132 -4.99 12.88 -14.21
CA GLY A 132 -5.27 11.77 -15.13
C GLY A 132 -4.08 10.84 -15.38
N THR A 133 -2.96 11.02 -14.68
CA THR A 133 -1.84 10.07 -14.72
C THR A 133 -2.21 8.80 -13.97
N PHE A 134 -2.12 7.65 -14.63
CA PHE A 134 -2.32 6.34 -14.02
C PHE A 134 -0.99 5.74 -13.58
N TYR A 135 -1.02 5.01 -12.47
CA TYR A 135 0.07 4.19 -12.00
C TYR A 135 -0.44 2.77 -11.78
N VAL A 136 0.35 1.78 -12.17
CA VAL A 136 0.09 0.36 -11.97
C VAL A 136 1.30 -0.26 -11.32
N VAL A 137 1.05 -1.09 -10.32
CA VAL A 137 2.05 -2.00 -9.75
C VAL A 137 1.58 -3.43 -9.99
N VAL A 138 2.50 -4.30 -10.39
CA VAL A 138 2.25 -5.74 -10.56
C VAL A 138 3.31 -6.55 -9.83
N ASP A 139 2.90 -7.72 -9.38
CA ASP A 139 3.78 -8.76 -8.86
C ASP A 139 4.38 -9.54 -10.03
N ASP A 140 5.70 -9.60 -10.14
CA ASP A 140 6.37 -10.47 -11.10
C ASP A 140 6.38 -11.91 -10.55
N LEU A 141 5.58 -12.79 -11.15
CA LEU A 141 5.43 -14.18 -10.70
C LEU A 141 6.64 -15.05 -11.06
N ASN A 142 7.52 -14.58 -11.93
CA ASN A 142 8.74 -15.28 -12.33
C ASN A 142 9.96 -14.82 -11.53
N ALA A 143 9.92 -13.61 -10.96
CA ALA A 143 11.03 -13.01 -10.25
C ALA A 143 10.50 -12.14 -9.10
N ASN A 144 11.21 -12.05 -7.98
CA ASN A 144 10.66 -11.49 -6.74
C ASN A 144 10.66 -9.94 -6.71
N PHE A 145 10.00 -9.33 -7.69
CA PHE A 145 9.93 -7.90 -7.92
C PHE A 145 8.48 -7.40 -7.92
N LEU A 146 8.31 -6.14 -7.52
CA LEU A 146 7.10 -5.37 -7.85
C LEU A 146 7.43 -4.39 -8.97
N ASP A 147 6.83 -4.55 -10.13
CA ASP A 147 7.05 -3.66 -11.27
C ASP A 147 6.08 -2.52 -11.29
N LEU A 148 6.60 -1.31 -11.47
CA LEU A 148 5.83 -0.09 -11.59
C LEU A 148 5.79 0.40 -13.03
N TYR A 149 4.58 0.74 -13.45
CA TYR A 149 4.27 1.33 -14.74
C TYR A 149 3.43 2.59 -14.54
N ASP A 150 3.58 3.55 -15.45
CA ASP A 150 2.73 4.74 -15.49
C ASP A 150 2.17 5.00 -16.89
N SER A 151 1.12 5.81 -16.93
CA SER A 151 0.53 6.32 -18.16
C SER A 151 0.07 7.76 -17.96
N ALA A 152 0.63 8.66 -18.77
CA ALA A 152 0.28 10.09 -18.78
C ALA A 152 -0.82 10.44 -19.80
N ASP A 153 -1.29 9.47 -20.60
CA ASP A 153 -2.23 9.68 -21.70
C ASP A 153 -3.54 8.91 -21.52
N GLY A 154 -3.93 8.67 -20.26
CA GLY A 154 -5.18 8.01 -19.92
C GLY A 154 -5.19 6.50 -20.19
N GLY A 155 -4.03 5.85 -20.15
CA GLY A 155 -3.86 4.41 -20.37
C GLY A 155 -3.67 4.02 -21.83
N ALA A 156 -3.47 4.97 -22.75
CA ALA A 156 -3.26 4.67 -24.17
C ALA A 156 -1.84 4.15 -24.45
N THR A 157 -0.86 4.62 -23.68
CA THR A 157 0.51 4.10 -23.62
C THR A 157 0.95 3.90 -22.18
N TRP A 158 1.77 2.89 -21.93
CA TRP A 158 2.31 2.56 -20.61
C TRP A 158 3.82 2.55 -20.67
N ASN A 159 4.46 3.16 -19.68
CA ASN A 159 5.91 3.15 -19.54
C ASN A 159 6.26 2.38 -18.27
N TYR A 160 7.24 1.48 -18.38
CA TYR A 160 7.88 0.96 -17.18
C TYR A 160 8.68 2.08 -16.53
N LEU A 161 8.47 2.27 -15.23
CA LEU A 161 9.22 3.18 -14.38
C LEU A 161 10.44 2.47 -13.77
N TYR A 162 10.18 1.51 -12.87
CA TYR A 162 11.19 0.77 -12.12
C TYR A 162 10.57 -0.48 -11.45
N SER A 163 11.41 -1.37 -10.94
CA SER A 163 11.03 -2.49 -10.08
C SER A 163 11.45 -2.21 -8.64
N LEU A 164 10.65 -2.65 -7.67
CA LEU A 164 11.07 -2.77 -6.28
C LEU A 164 11.55 -4.20 -6.02
N SER A 165 12.65 -4.35 -5.30
CA SER A 165 13.17 -5.63 -4.82
C SER A 165 13.53 -5.54 -3.35
N SER A 166 13.68 -6.68 -2.66
CA SER A 166 14.24 -6.68 -1.31
C SER A 166 15.17 -7.85 -1.07
N SER A 167 16.27 -7.59 -0.37
CA SER A 167 17.18 -8.61 0.14
C SER A 167 16.61 -9.40 1.32
N LEU A 168 15.52 -8.92 1.94
CA LEU A 168 14.87 -9.58 3.08
C LEU A 168 13.90 -10.68 2.66
N GLY A 169 13.58 -10.77 1.36
CA GLY A 169 12.69 -11.75 0.78
C GLY A 169 11.75 -11.14 -0.24
N ASP A 170 10.91 -12.00 -0.77
CA ASP A 170 10.03 -11.69 -1.89
C ASP A 170 8.94 -10.70 -1.53
N LEU A 171 8.45 -9.95 -2.53
CA LEU A 171 7.44 -8.92 -2.39
C LEU A 171 6.15 -9.39 -3.05
N TYR A 172 5.04 -9.43 -2.31
CA TYR A 172 3.78 -10.00 -2.78
C TYR A 172 2.58 -9.09 -2.56
N PHE A 173 1.55 -9.31 -3.39
CA PHE A 173 0.21 -8.74 -3.24
C PHE A 173 0.20 -7.22 -3.06
N PRO A 174 0.74 -6.46 -4.01
CA PRO A 174 0.79 -5.03 -3.88
C PRO A 174 -0.61 -4.43 -3.81
N SER A 175 -0.72 -3.34 -3.07
CA SER A 175 -1.84 -2.41 -3.07
C SER A 175 -1.27 -1.01 -3.25
N LEU A 176 -1.90 -0.25 -4.12
CA LEU A 176 -1.42 1.07 -4.52
C LEU A 176 -2.43 2.14 -4.10
N ALA A 177 -1.93 3.27 -3.64
CA ALA A 177 -2.71 4.48 -3.48
C ALA A 177 -1.86 5.71 -3.80
N ILE A 178 -2.51 6.81 -4.18
CA ILE A 178 -1.88 8.10 -4.38
C ILE A 178 -2.48 9.06 -3.35
N GLY A 179 -1.62 9.73 -2.61
CA GLY A 179 -2.00 10.86 -1.77
C GLY A 179 -1.57 12.15 -2.45
N GLU A 180 -2.50 13.05 -2.69
CA GLU A 180 -2.22 14.36 -3.29
C GLU A 180 -2.28 15.46 -2.22
N GLY A 181 -1.62 16.60 -2.45
CA GLY A 181 -1.68 17.73 -1.51
C GLY A 181 -0.44 18.62 -1.60
N LEU A 182 0.24 18.85 -0.46
CA LEU A 182 1.52 19.58 -0.50
C LEU A 182 2.60 18.80 -1.29
N HIS A 183 2.54 17.47 -1.15
CA HIS A 183 3.43 16.54 -1.80
C HIS A 183 2.56 15.44 -2.40
N ASP A 184 2.72 15.20 -3.69
CA ASP A 184 2.09 14.06 -4.32
C ASP A 184 2.91 12.82 -3.99
N ARG A 185 2.27 11.80 -3.40
CA ARG A 185 2.94 10.59 -2.94
C ARG A 185 2.29 9.35 -3.49
N LEU A 186 3.11 8.54 -4.13
CA LEU A 186 2.79 7.17 -4.47
C LEU A 186 3.07 6.28 -3.26
N LEU A 187 2.10 5.45 -2.88
CA LEU A 187 2.17 4.56 -1.72
C LEU A 187 1.87 3.13 -2.15
N ILE A 188 2.78 2.21 -1.88
CA ILE A 188 2.62 0.78 -2.18
C ILE A 188 2.72 -0.01 -0.89
N ALA A 189 1.61 -0.62 -0.48
CA ALA A 189 1.60 -1.61 0.58
C ALA A 189 1.80 -3.01 -0.01
N TYR A 190 2.69 -3.81 0.56
CA TYR A 190 2.95 -5.18 0.10
C TYR A 190 3.35 -6.08 1.27
N GLU A 191 3.21 -7.39 1.06
CA GLU A 191 3.74 -8.41 1.95
C GLU A 191 5.20 -8.69 1.57
N GLN A 192 6.11 -8.67 2.55
CA GLN A 192 7.52 -9.00 2.36
C GLN A 192 7.84 -10.31 3.06
N ALA A 193 8.66 -11.16 2.42
CA ALA A 193 9.16 -12.42 2.96
C ALA A 193 8.04 -13.41 3.36
N ARG A 194 7.04 -13.54 2.48
CA ARG A 194 5.93 -14.48 2.68
C ARG A 194 6.42 -15.89 3.00
N ASN A 195 5.78 -16.53 3.97
CA ASN A 195 6.12 -17.85 4.51
C ASN A 195 7.46 -17.93 5.28
N MET A 196 8.13 -16.81 5.53
CA MET A 196 9.30 -16.77 6.40
C MET A 196 8.92 -16.22 7.79
N PRO A 197 9.68 -16.57 8.86
CA PRO A 197 9.41 -16.05 10.21
C PRO A 197 9.51 -14.52 10.33
N ASN A 198 10.14 -13.86 9.36
CA ASN A 198 10.27 -12.41 9.25
C ASN A 198 9.26 -11.78 8.28
N SER A 199 8.14 -12.46 8.00
CA SER A 199 7.06 -11.90 7.18
C SER A 199 6.60 -10.55 7.74
N SER A 200 6.49 -9.55 6.88
CA SER A 200 6.12 -8.20 7.29
C SER A 200 5.18 -7.53 6.31
N LEU A 201 4.37 -6.60 6.83
CA LEU A 201 3.61 -5.67 6.02
C LEU A 201 4.40 -4.38 5.88
N VAL A 202 4.77 -4.04 4.66
CA VAL A 202 5.61 -2.88 4.36
C VAL A 202 4.83 -1.91 3.49
N VAL A 203 4.99 -0.62 3.75
CA VAL A 203 4.58 0.45 2.84
C VAL A 203 5.81 1.14 2.29
N TYR A 204 6.04 1.01 1.00
CA TYR A 204 6.91 1.90 0.25
C TYR A 204 6.18 3.19 -0.08
N TRP A 205 6.89 4.31 0.00
CA TRP A 205 6.38 5.60 -0.43
C TRP A 205 7.40 6.31 -1.30
N GLN A 206 6.92 7.03 -2.31
CA GLN A 206 7.71 7.92 -3.15
C GLN A 206 6.99 9.25 -3.30
N ASP A 207 7.69 10.34 -3.05
CA ASP A 207 7.29 11.69 -3.40
C ASP A 207 7.48 11.88 -4.92
N LEU A 208 6.40 12.15 -5.64
CA LEU A 208 6.37 12.20 -7.11
C LEU A 208 6.99 13.49 -7.66
N ASP A 209 7.16 14.52 -6.83
CA ASP A 209 7.77 15.79 -7.24
C ASP A 209 9.29 15.77 -7.10
N THR A 210 9.78 15.14 -6.02
CA THR A 210 11.19 15.14 -5.64
C THR A 210 11.87 13.79 -5.84
N PHE A 211 11.11 12.74 -6.12
CA PHE A 211 11.56 11.34 -6.21
C PHE A 211 12.18 10.79 -4.92
N LEU A 212 12.10 11.53 -3.81
CA LEU A 212 12.47 11.03 -2.50
C LEU A 212 11.55 9.86 -2.14
N ASN A 213 12.12 8.83 -1.53
CA ASN A 213 11.39 7.63 -1.21
C ASN A 213 11.83 7.05 0.13
N GLY A 214 11.04 6.11 0.63
CA GLY A 214 11.36 5.36 1.83
C GLY A 214 10.37 4.24 2.08
N THR A 215 10.58 3.55 3.20
CA THR A 215 9.69 2.48 3.64
C THR A 215 9.29 2.63 5.10
N VAL A 216 8.09 2.18 5.40
CA VAL A 216 7.57 2.02 6.75
C VAL A 216 7.15 0.57 6.90
N VAL A 217 7.71 -0.11 7.90
CA VAL A 217 7.19 -1.41 8.31
C VAL A 217 6.00 -1.15 9.23
N VAL A 218 4.83 -1.60 8.79
CA VAL A 218 3.57 -1.44 9.51
C VAL A 218 3.46 -2.48 10.60
N ASP A 219 3.88 -3.70 10.26
CA ASP A 219 3.69 -4.86 11.11
C ASP A 219 4.71 -5.95 10.81
N THR A 220 5.08 -6.70 11.85
CA THR A 220 5.99 -7.83 11.80
C THR A 220 5.39 -8.96 12.62
N TYR A 221 5.06 -10.09 12.01
CA TYR A 221 4.47 -11.21 12.75
C TYR A 221 5.18 -12.53 12.46
N PRO A 222 5.68 -13.23 13.50
CA PRO A 222 6.20 -14.58 13.34
C PRO A 222 5.10 -15.64 13.21
N ASP A 223 3.89 -15.38 13.70
CA ASP A 223 2.88 -16.44 13.94
C ASP A 223 1.62 -16.36 13.06
N HIS A 224 1.49 -15.34 12.21
CA HIS A 224 0.30 -15.15 11.37
C HIS A 224 0.68 -14.73 9.95
N ILE A 225 0.00 -15.31 8.96
CA ILE A 225 0.10 -14.89 7.57
C ILE A 225 -0.71 -13.61 7.42
N LEU A 226 -0.02 -12.47 7.32
CA LEU A 226 -0.60 -11.26 6.76
C LEU A 226 -0.73 -11.47 5.26
N GLY A 227 -1.85 -11.09 4.65
CA GLY A 227 -2.03 -11.29 3.22
C GLY A 227 -2.95 -10.26 2.62
N HIS A 228 -2.70 -9.92 1.36
CA HIS A 228 -3.52 -9.00 0.56
C HIS A 228 -3.74 -7.64 1.22
N PRO A 229 -2.66 -6.89 1.51
CA PRO A 229 -2.81 -5.58 2.10
C PRO A 229 -3.71 -4.68 1.25
N LYS A 230 -4.37 -3.75 1.92
CA LYS A 230 -5.17 -2.71 1.30
C LYS A 230 -4.75 -1.39 1.91
N ILE A 231 -4.32 -0.48 1.05
CA ILE A 231 -4.00 0.89 1.43
C ILE A 231 -5.05 1.83 0.84
N CYS A 232 -5.45 2.80 1.64
CA CYS A 232 -6.24 3.94 1.19
C CYS A 232 -5.59 5.21 1.75
N VAL A 233 -5.76 6.32 1.04
CA VAL A 233 -5.33 7.63 1.51
C VAL A 233 -6.57 8.46 1.77
N ASP A 234 -6.65 9.00 2.97
CA ASP A 234 -7.60 10.03 3.33
C ASP A 234 -6.94 11.38 3.00
N SER A 235 -7.06 11.79 1.74
CA SER A 235 -6.56 13.08 1.28
C SER A 235 -7.56 14.17 1.67
N PRO A 236 -7.19 15.16 2.49
CA PRO A 236 -8.00 16.36 2.66
C PRO A 236 -7.87 17.19 1.39
N GLU A 237 -8.76 16.96 0.43
CA GLU A 237 -8.97 17.92 -0.67
C GLU A 237 -9.28 19.32 -0.13
#